data_AF-A0A2W0ELM6-F1
#
_entry.id   AF-A0A2W0ELM6-F1
#
_cell.length_a   1.000
_cell.length_b   1.000
_cell.length_c   1.000
_cell.angle_alpha   90.00
_cell.angle_beta   90.00
_cell.angle_gamma   90.00
#
_symmetry.space_group_name_H-M   'P 1'
#
loop_
_entity.id
_entity.type
_entity.pdbx_description
1 polymer ?
#
loop_
_entity_poly.entity_id
_entity_poly.type
_entity_poly.pdbx_seq_one_letter_code
_entity_poly.pdbx_strand_id
1 'polypeptide(L)'
;ASVESQVGEIAQGADTNREQLDSLFHAIEQMRSDLAVSDQQTQRLAQAAVQMEGQAETISERLAEVGLDDYHQRIYDLAREGASQIAARFEADIDAGRISLDDLFDRHYQTIAHTSPAKYQTRFDRYTDQVLPTIQEPLLPRHEGLVFAIACTQQGYVPTHNNAFSQPLTGDAQIDAVQNRTKRKFADRTGIRCGSHQKAVLLQTYTRDTGELMHDLSVPIMLKGRHWGGLRLGYKPQKPR
;
A
#
# COMPACT_ATOMS: atom_id res chain seq x y z
N ALA A 1 -14.32 60.98 49.09
CA ALA A 1 -14.84 60.37 47.84
C ALA A 1 -13.93 59.22 47.36
N SER A 2 -13.70 58.17 48.17
CA SER A 2 -12.59 57.23 47.86
C SER A 2 -12.87 55.74 48.01
N VAL A 3 -14.08 55.31 48.39
CA VAL A 3 -14.38 53.86 48.54
C VAL A 3 -15.61 53.45 47.75
N GLU A 4 -16.71 54.22 47.82
CA GLU A 4 -17.92 53.96 47.01
C GLU A 4 -17.65 54.01 45.51
N SER A 5 -16.81 54.93 45.04
CA SER A 5 -16.39 55.01 43.63
C SER A 5 -15.60 53.77 43.21
N GLN A 6 -14.71 53.27 44.08
CA GLN A 6 -13.91 52.07 43.82
C GLN A 6 -14.75 50.80 43.82
N VAL A 7 -15.74 50.69 44.72
CA VAL A 7 -16.70 49.58 44.73
C VAL A 7 -17.58 49.61 43.49
N GLY A 8 -18.00 50.79 43.03
CA GLY A 8 -18.72 50.96 41.77
C GLY A 8 -17.91 50.53 40.54
N GLU A 9 -16.63 50.92 40.47
CA GLU A 9 -15.72 50.50 39.40
C GLU A 9 -15.44 48.99 39.40
N ILE A 10 -15.29 48.36 40.58
CA ILE A 10 -15.11 46.91 40.70
C ILE A 10 -16.38 46.17 40.27
N ALA A 11 -17.56 46.63 40.67
CA ALA A 11 -18.83 46.03 40.26
C ALA A 11 -19.03 46.12 38.75
N GLN A 12 -18.76 47.29 38.17
CA GLN A 12 -18.85 47.49 36.73
C GLN A 12 -17.80 46.69 35.95
N GLY A 13 -16.58 46.57 36.49
CA GLY A 13 -15.54 45.69 35.95
C GLY A 13 -15.92 44.21 36.00
N ALA A 14 -16.59 43.76 37.09
CA ALA A 14 -17.07 42.39 37.23
C ALA A 14 -18.19 42.07 36.25
N ASP A 15 -19.13 42.98 36.02
CA ASP A 15 -20.19 42.84 35.01
C ASP A 15 -19.61 42.78 33.59
N THR A 16 -18.66 43.67 33.28
CA THR A 16 -17.96 43.66 31.98
C THR A 16 -17.20 42.35 31.76
N ASN A 17 -16.52 41.84 32.80
CA ASN A 17 -15.78 40.59 32.72
C ASN A 17 -16.71 39.38 32.55
N ARG A 18 -17.90 39.42 33.16
CA ARG A 18 -18.94 38.40 32.99
C ARG A 18 -19.47 38.37 31.56
N GLU A 19 -19.77 39.52 30.96
CA GLU A 19 -20.19 39.62 29.56
C GLU A 19 -19.10 39.11 28.60
N GLN A 20 -17.83 39.43 28.88
CA GLN A 20 -16.70 38.92 28.10
C GLN A 20 -16.54 37.40 28.20
N LEU A 21 -16.71 36.83 29.39
CA LEU A 21 -16.69 35.38 29.61
C LEU A 21 -17.85 34.69 28.88
N ASP A 22 -19.06 35.24 28.93
CA ASP A 22 -20.23 34.71 28.22
C ASP A 22 -20.01 34.71 26.70
N SER A 23 -19.43 35.78 26.16
CA SER A 23 -19.03 35.87 24.74
C SER A 23 -17.97 34.83 24.37
N LEU A 24 -16.96 34.62 25.23
CA LEU A 24 -15.94 33.59 25.02
C LEU A 24 -16.52 32.17 25.06
N PHE A 25 -17.47 31.89 25.96
CA PHE A 25 -18.14 30.59 25.99
C PHE A 25 -18.93 30.33 24.71
N HIS A 26 -19.68 31.31 24.22
CA HIS A 26 -20.37 31.20 22.94
C HIS A 26 -19.41 30.99 21.76
N ALA A 27 -18.28 31.70 21.73
CA ALA A 27 -17.27 31.51 20.70
C ALA A 27 -16.65 30.11 20.74
N ILE A 28 -16.42 29.54 21.94
CA ILE A 28 -15.92 28.17 22.11
C ILE A 28 -16.97 27.14 21.65
N GLU A 29 -18.24 27.32 22.01
CA GLU A 29 -19.32 26.44 21.55
C GLU A 29 -19.44 26.43 20.03
N GLN A 30 -19.37 27.60 19.40
CA GLN A 30 -19.40 27.73 17.95
C GLN A 30 -18.18 27.08 17.29
N MET A 31 -16.98 27.28 17.84
CA MET A 31 -15.77 26.60 17.36
C MET A 31 -15.87 25.07 17.47
N ARG A 32 -16.46 24.54 18.55
CA ARG A 32 -16.70 23.09 18.70
C ARG A 32 -17.69 22.57 17.66
N SER A 33 -18.74 23.34 17.36
CA SER A 33 -19.68 23.02 16.29
C SER A 33 -19.00 22.99 14.92
N ASP A 34 -18.22 24.04 14.60
CA ASP A 34 -17.50 24.14 13.33
C ASP A 34 -16.48 23.00 13.15
N LEU A 35 -15.78 22.63 14.22
CA LEU A 35 -14.88 21.46 14.21
C LEU A 35 -15.61 20.15 13.96
N ALA A 36 -16.80 19.95 14.55
CA ALA A 36 -17.60 18.75 14.31
C ALA A 36 -18.10 18.67 12.85
N VAL A 37 -18.50 19.81 12.28
CA VAL A 37 -18.89 19.89 10.86
C VAL A 37 -17.69 19.62 9.95
N SER A 38 -16.52 20.20 10.26
CA SER A 38 -15.26 19.98 9.52
C SER A 38 -14.82 18.52 9.56
N ASP A 39 -14.92 17.85 10.72
CA ASP A 39 -14.60 16.42 10.85
C ASP A 39 -15.55 15.58 9.98
N GLN A 40 -16.85 15.88 9.98
CA GLN A 40 -17.82 15.21 9.12
C GLN A 40 -17.53 15.44 7.62
N GLN A 41 -17.15 16.65 7.23
CA GLN A 41 -16.75 16.95 5.85
C GLN A 41 -15.50 16.17 5.44
N THR A 42 -14.51 16.09 6.33
CA THR A 42 -13.27 15.35 6.11
C THR A 42 -13.56 13.84 5.92
N GLN A 43 -14.45 13.27 6.73
CA GLN A 43 -14.88 11.88 6.57
C GLN A 43 -15.59 11.64 5.23
N ARG A 44 -16.48 12.54 4.80
CA ARG A 44 -17.16 12.44 3.49
C ARG A 44 -16.17 12.54 2.32
N LEU A 45 -15.20 13.45 2.40
CA LEU A 45 -14.13 13.58 1.39
C LEU A 45 -13.30 12.29 1.30
N ALA A 46 -12.94 11.70 2.43
CA ALA A 46 -12.22 10.43 2.47
C ALA A 46 -13.05 9.30 1.81
N GLN A 47 -14.35 9.22 2.08
CA GLN A 47 -15.25 8.26 1.44
C GLN A 47 -15.35 8.48 -0.08
N ALA A 48 -15.49 9.73 -0.52
CA ALA A 48 -15.55 10.06 -1.94
C ALA A 48 -14.24 9.71 -2.68
N ALA A 49 -13.08 9.95 -2.05
CA ALA A 49 -11.79 9.54 -2.60
C ALA A 49 -11.70 8.00 -2.76
N VAL A 50 -12.13 7.26 -1.74
CA VAL A 50 -12.18 5.78 -1.78
C VAL A 50 -13.06 5.29 -2.94
N GLN A 51 -14.20 5.95 -3.19
CA GLN A 51 -15.12 5.62 -4.28
C GLN A 51 -14.54 5.95 -5.65
N MET A 52 -13.91 7.13 -5.82
CA MET A 52 -13.25 7.53 -7.06
C MET A 52 -12.13 6.56 -7.44
N GLU A 53 -11.31 6.12 -6.48
CA GLU A 53 -10.30 5.09 -6.71
C GLU A 53 -10.92 3.78 -7.23
N GLY A 54 -12.04 3.34 -6.63
CA GLY A 54 -12.77 2.15 -7.09
C GLY A 54 -13.30 2.27 -8.52
N GLN A 55 -13.76 3.47 -8.90
CA GLN A 55 -14.20 3.75 -10.27
C GLN A 55 -13.02 3.74 -11.25
N ALA A 56 -11.91 4.39 -10.91
CA ALA A 56 -10.71 4.42 -11.73
C ALA A 56 -10.19 3.01 -12.03
N GLU A 57 -10.23 2.12 -11.05
CA GLU A 57 -9.81 0.72 -11.23
C GLU A 57 -10.74 -0.08 -12.14
N THR A 58 -12.05 0.18 -12.07
CA THR A 58 -13.03 -0.44 -12.97
C THR A 58 -12.80 0.03 -14.41
N ILE A 59 -12.41 1.29 -14.58
CA ILE A 59 -12.03 1.85 -15.88
C ILE A 59 -10.74 1.20 -16.37
N SER A 60 -9.69 1.12 -15.54
CA SER A 60 -8.43 0.46 -15.89
C SER A 60 -8.61 -1.00 -16.30
N GLU A 61 -9.49 -1.74 -15.62
CA GLU A 61 -9.84 -3.11 -15.98
C GLU A 61 -10.45 -3.20 -17.38
N ARG A 62 -11.44 -2.35 -17.69
CA ARG A 62 -12.07 -2.31 -19.02
C ARG A 62 -11.12 -1.81 -20.10
N LEU A 63 -10.23 -0.87 -19.78
CA LEU A 63 -9.21 -0.39 -20.71
C LEU A 63 -8.21 -1.48 -21.06
N ALA A 64 -7.87 -2.38 -20.14
CA ALA A 64 -7.01 -3.52 -20.47
C ALA A 64 -7.63 -4.50 -21.47
N GLU A 65 -8.96 -4.57 -21.55
CA GLU A 65 -9.66 -5.36 -22.58
C GLU A 65 -9.59 -4.71 -23.98
N VAL A 66 -9.44 -3.37 -24.03
CA VAL A 66 -9.45 -2.58 -25.28
C VAL A 66 -8.04 -2.12 -25.70
N GLY A 67 -7.07 -2.16 -24.78
CA GLY A 67 -5.69 -1.72 -24.94
C GLY A 67 -5.35 -0.53 -24.05
N LEU A 68 -4.25 -0.62 -23.31
CA LEU A 68 -3.67 0.52 -22.58
C LEU A 68 -2.80 1.36 -23.54
N ASP A 69 -2.38 2.55 -23.10
CA ASP A 69 -1.32 3.26 -23.82
C ASP A 69 -0.02 2.43 -23.87
N ASP A 70 0.83 2.70 -24.85
CA ASP A 70 2.06 1.91 -25.10
C ASP A 70 2.98 1.79 -23.88
N TYR A 71 2.96 2.79 -22.98
CA TYR A 71 3.78 2.80 -21.80
C TYR A 71 3.27 1.78 -20.77
N HIS A 72 1.99 1.84 -20.43
CA HIS A 72 1.35 0.92 -19.50
C HIS A 72 1.16 -0.48 -20.09
N GLN A 73 0.92 -0.60 -21.39
CA GLN A 73 0.75 -1.88 -22.08
C GLN A 73 2.02 -2.75 -21.99
N ARG A 74 3.21 -2.16 -22.20
CA ARG A 74 4.48 -2.91 -22.03
C ARG A 74 4.66 -3.44 -20.61
N ILE A 75 4.28 -2.66 -19.59
CA ILE A 75 4.33 -3.14 -18.20
C ILE A 75 3.33 -4.28 -17.99
N TYR A 76 2.11 -4.15 -18.51
CA TYR A 76 1.08 -5.18 -18.40
C TYR A 76 1.55 -6.50 -19.03
N ASP A 77 2.15 -6.45 -20.21
CA ASP A 77 2.68 -7.63 -20.90
C ASP A 77 3.80 -8.31 -20.09
N LEU A 78 4.72 -7.51 -19.52
CA LEU A 78 5.76 -8.03 -18.62
C LEU A 78 5.18 -8.67 -17.35
N ALA A 79 4.15 -8.08 -16.76
CA ALA A 79 3.48 -8.62 -15.58
C ALA A 79 2.80 -9.96 -15.92
N ARG A 80 2.07 -10.05 -17.04
CA ARG A 80 1.44 -11.29 -17.48
C ARG A 80 2.46 -12.39 -17.77
N GLU A 81 3.54 -12.04 -18.46
CA GLU A 81 4.62 -12.96 -18.76
C GLU A 81 5.26 -13.51 -17.48
N GLY A 82 5.64 -12.63 -16.55
CA GLY A 82 6.23 -13.01 -15.28
C GLY A 82 5.30 -13.87 -14.43
N ALA A 83 4.01 -13.51 -14.34
CA ALA A 83 3.02 -14.29 -13.58
C ALA A 83 2.82 -15.68 -14.18
N SER A 84 2.81 -15.79 -15.51
CA SER A 84 2.72 -17.07 -16.22
C SER A 84 3.96 -17.94 -15.99
N GLN A 85 5.17 -17.35 -15.98
CA GLN A 85 6.41 -18.06 -15.67
C GLN A 85 6.44 -18.55 -14.23
N ILE A 86 6.00 -17.73 -13.27
CA ILE A 86 5.89 -18.12 -11.85
C ILE A 86 4.90 -19.28 -11.71
N ALA A 87 3.71 -19.16 -12.29
CA ALA A 87 2.69 -20.20 -12.23
C ALA A 87 3.20 -21.53 -12.81
N ALA A 88 3.75 -21.49 -14.02
CA ALA A 88 4.29 -22.68 -14.69
C ALA A 88 5.42 -23.33 -13.87
N ARG A 89 6.33 -22.51 -13.31
CA ARG A 89 7.43 -23.01 -12.50
C ARG A 89 6.96 -23.62 -11.18
N PHE A 90 6.03 -22.97 -10.49
CA PHE A 90 5.48 -23.48 -9.24
C PHE A 90 4.73 -24.78 -9.47
N GLU A 91 3.90 -24.86 -10.51
CA GLU A 91 3.17 -26.09 -10.86
C GLU A 91 4.11 -27.23 -11.23
N ALA A 92 5.15 -26.98 -12.03
CA ALA A 92 6.15 -27.99 -12.37
C ALA A 92 6.90 -28.50 -11.13
N ASP A 93 7.19 -27.61 -10.17
CA ASP A 93 7.88 -27.96 -8.93
C ASP A 93 6.98 -28.71 -7.94
N ILE A 94 5.68 -28.44 -7.96
CA ILE A 94 4.66 -29.23 -7.26
C ILE A 94 4.61 -30.64 -7.86
N ASP A 95 4.49 -30.75 -9.19
CA ASP A 95 4.40 -32.04 -9.88
C ASP A 95 5.68 -32.87 -9.71
N ALA A 96 6.83 -32.23 -9.58
CA ALA A 96 8.12 -32.85 -9.29
C ALA A 96 8.35 -33.16 -7.78
N GLY A 97 7.42 -32.80 -6.90
CA GLY A 97 7.53 -33.03 -5.45
C GLY A 97 8.57 -32.16 -4.74
N ARG A 98 9.01 -31.06 -5.34
CA ARG A 98 9.99 -30.12 -4.73
C ARG A 98 9.35 -29.24 -3.64
N ILE A 99 8.07 -28.96 -3.75
CA ILE A 99 7.24 -28.29 -2.75
C ILE A 99 5.81 -28.80 -2.85
N SER A 100 5.10 -28.94 -1.73
CA SER A 100 3.69 -29.34 -1.80
C SER A 100 2.78 -28.14 -2.15
N LEU A 101 1.61 -28.42 -2.72
CA LEU A 101 0.58 -27.40 -2.91
C LEU A 101 0.19 -26.76 -1.57
N ASP A 102 0.08 -27.55 -0.51
CA ASP A 102 -0.29 -27.05 0.82
C ASP A 102 0.78 -26.12 1.42
N ASP A 103 2.07 -26.41 1.20
CA ASP A 103 3.14 -25.51 1.61
C ASP A 103 3.04 -24.15 0.91
N LEU A 104 2.83 -24.13 -0.42
CA LEU A 104 2.67 -22.88 -1.18
C LEU A 104 1.41 -22.10 -0.78
N PHE A 105 0.38 -22.79 -0.31
CA PHE A 105 -0.86 -22.20 0.19
C PHE A 105 -0.85 -21.95 1.70
N ASP A 106 0.26 -22.18 2.41
CA ASP A 106 0.38 -21.85 3.83
C ASP A 106 0.18 -20.35 4.05
N ARG A 107 -0.64 -20.00 5.04
CA ARG A 107 -0.92 -18.63 5.46
C ARG A 107 -0.60 -18.41 6.94
N HIS A 108 0.07 -19.37 7.56
CA HIS A 108 0.51 -19.27 8.94
C HIS A 108 1.82 -18.49 9.05
N TYR A 109 1.72 -17.16 8.96
CA TYR A 109 2.85 -16.25 9.04
C TYR A 109 3.38 -16.13 10.47
N GLN A 110 4.60 -16.60 10.71
CA GLN A 110 5.28 -16.47 11.99
C GLN A 110 6.16 -15.23 12.00
N THR A 111 6.05 -14.38 13.02
CA THR A 111 6.89 -13.18 13.13
C THR A 111 8.36 -13.55 13.33
N ILE A 112 9.24 -12.86 12.62
CA ILE A 112 10.70 -12.95 12.83
C ILE A 112 11.06 -11.93 13.92
N ALA A 113 11.60 -12.42 15.04
CA ALA A 113 11.97 -11.59 16.18
C ALA A 113 13.01 -10.52 15.80
N HIS A 114 13.01 -9.41 16.55
CA HIS A 114 13.98 -8.32 16.40
C HIS A 114 14.01 -7.66 15.01
N THR A 115 12.87 -7.59 14.32
CA THR A 115 12.73 -6.90 13.03
C THR A 115 11.80 -5.70 13.13
N SER A 116 12.21 -4.57 12.58
CA SER A 116 11.38 -3.37 12.42
C SER A 116 11.68 -2.74 11.05
N PRO A 117 10.72 -2.67 10.11
CA PRO A 117 9.34 -3.16 10.19
C PRO A 117 9.23 -4.67 10.40
N ALA A 118 8.07 -5.12 10.91
CA ALA A 118 7.82 -6.53 11.19
C ALA A 118 7.99 -7.41 9.95
N LYS A 119 8.77 -8.49 10.10
CA LYS A 119 8.95 -9.53 9.10
C LYS A 119 8.33 -10.85 9.54
N TYR A 120 8.03 -11.69 8.57
CA TYR A 120 7.37 -12.97 8.79
C TYR A 120 8.03 -14.07 7.98
N GLN A 121 7.90 -15.29 8.48
CA GLN A 121 8.28 -16.50 7.76
C GLN A 121 7.09 -17.46 7.60
N THR A 122 7.14 -18.30 6.58
CA THR A 122 6.16 -19.34 6.24
C THR A 122 6.83 -20.49 5.49
N ARG A 123 6.14 -21.62 5.35
CA ARG A 123 6.69 -22.90 4.89
C ARG A 123 7.33 -22.83 3.49
N PHE A 124 6.83 -21.95 2.62
CA PHE A 124 7.30 -21.83 1.24
C PHE A 124 8.46 -20.84 1.03
N ASP A 125 8.92 -20.14 2.07
CA ASP A 125 9.88 -19.04 1.92
C ASP A 125 11.19 -19.45 1.28
N ARG A 126 11.78 -20.55 1.76
CA ARG A 126 13.03 -21.07 1.24
C ARG A 126 12.92 -21.42 -0.25
N TYR A 127 11.77 -21.97 -0.64
CA TYR A 127 11.49 -22.31 -2.03
C TYR A 127 11.41 -21.05 -2.90
N THR A 128 10.62 -20.06 -2.46
CA THR A 128 10.48 -18.81 -3.21
C THR A 128 11.78 -18.01 -3.30
N ASP A 129 12.63 -18.04 -2.26
CA ASP A 129 13.94 -17.37 -2.28
C ASP A 129 14.89 -17.96 -3.33
N GLN A 130 14.71 -19.23 -3.70
CA GLN A 130 15.49 -19.90 -4.75
C GLN A 130 14.91 -19.68 -6.15
N VAL A 131 13.59 -19.61 -6.26
CA VAL A 131 12.88 -19.60 -7.55
C VAL A 131 12.59 -18.19 -8.04
N LEU A 132 11.98 -17.35 -7.20
CA LEU A 132 11.48 -16.05 -7.62
C LEU A 132 12.54 -15.10 -8.18
N PRO A 133 13.78 -15.00 -7.65
CA PRO A 133 14.78 -14.09 -8.21
C PRO A 133 15.08 -14.36 -9.69
N THR A 134 15.08 -15.64 -10.10
CA THR A 134 15.37 -16.03 -11.48
C THR A 134 14.31 -15.59 -12.48
N ILE A 135 13.09 -15.27 -12.01
CA ILE A 135 11.96 -14.83 -12.83
C ILE A 135 11.73 -13.32 -12.67
N GLN A 136 11.82 -12.80 -11.44
CA GLN A 136 11.55 -11.41 -11.11
C GLN A 136 12.64 -10.45 -11.59
N GLU A 137 13.92 -10.79 -11.38
CA GLU A 137 15.03 -9.89 -11.71
C GLU A 137 15.14 -9.59 -13.22
N PRO A 138 15.00 -10.58 -14.14
CA PRO A 138 15.09 -10.30 -15.57
C PRO A 138 14.00 -9.38 -16.12
N LEU A 139 12.91 -9.12 -15.37
CA LEU A 139 11.85 -8.19 -15.78
C LEU A 139 12.29 -6.73 -15.66
N LEU A 140 13.10 -6.40 -14.64
CA LEU A 140 13.47 -5.02 -14.32
C LEU A 140 14.14 -4.25 -15.48
N PRO A 141 15.16 -4.79 -16.19
CA PRO A 141 15.83 -4.04 -17.25
C PRO A 141 14.98 -3.90 -18.52
N ARG A 142 13.83 -4.57 -18.62
CA ARG A 142 13.00 -4.61 -19.85
C ARG A 142 12.09 -3.38 -20.00
N HIS A 143 12.03 -2.52 -18.99
CA HIS A 143 11.26 -1.28 -19.06
C HIS A 143 11.89 -0.18 -18.20
N GLU A 144 12.12 0.98 -18.80
CA GLU A 144 12.86 2.10 -18.21
C GLU A 144 12.22 2.69 -16.95
N GLY A 145 10.90 2.55 -16.81
CA GLY A 145 10.16 2.98 -15.63
C GLY A 145 10.19 2.00 -14.46
N LEU A 146 10.55 0.73 -14.66
CA LEU A 146 10.42 -0.31 -13.63
C LEU A 146 11.35 -0.05 -12.45
N VAL A 147 10.79 -0.16 -11.25
CA VAL A 147 11.49 -0.03 -9.97
C VAL A 147 11.52 -1.37 -9.24
N PHE A 148 10.43 -2.15 -9.33
CA PHE A 148 10.36 -3.49 -8.76
C PHE A 148 9.38 -4.38 -9.52
N ALA A 149 9.58 -5.69 -9.42
CA ALA A 149 8.67 -6.74 -9.88
C ALA A 149 8.68 -7.85 -8.82
N ILE A 150 7.57 -8.02 -8.09
CA ILE A 150 7.50 -8.92 -6.94
C ILE A 150 6.20 -9.71 -6.90
N ALA A 151 6.29 -11.00 -6.60
CA ALA A 151 5.14 -11.81 -6.25
C ALA A 151 4.70 -11.51 -4.81
N CYS A 152 3.39 -11.50 -4.59
CA CYS A 152 2.80 -11.36 -3.26
C CYS A 152 1.58 -12.27 -3.10
N THR A 153 1.34 -12.78 -1.90
CA THR A 153 0.12 -13.55 -1.60
C THR A 153 -1.10 -12.65 -1.51
N GLN A 154 -2.30 -13.24 -1.48
CA GLN A 154 -3.57 -12.54 -1.25
C GLN A 154 -3.58 -11.65 0.01
N GLN A 155 -2.75 -11.96 1.00
CA GLN A 155 -2.66 -11.23 2.25
C GLN A 155 -1.65 -10.05 2.15
N GLY A 156 -1.10 -9.78 0.97
CA GLY A 156 -0.07 -8.76 0.74
C GLY A 156 1.32 -9.17 1.23
N TYR A 157 1.55 -10.47 1.49
CA TYR A 157 2.85 -10.96 1.93
C TYR A 157 3.80 -11.11 0.74
N VAL A 158 4.96 -10.47 0.82
CA VAL A 158 6.03 -10.57 -0.19
C VAL A 158 7.09 -11.54 0.33
N PRO A 159 7.11 -12.79 -0.15
CA PRO A 159 8.08 -13.77 0.32
C PRO A 159 9.50 -13.46 -0.16
N THR A 160 9.66 -13.00 -1.40
CA THR A 160 10.98 -12.70 -1.96
C THR A 160 10.91 -11.44 -2.79
N HIS A 161 11.58 -10.39 -2.32
CA HIS A 161 11.66 -9.13 -3.04
C HIS A 161 12.84 -9.16 -4.03
N ASN A 162 12.84 -8.25 -5.02
CA ASN A 162 14.01 -7.99 -5.85
C ASN A 162 15.28 -7.74 -5.03
N ASN A 163 16.44 -8.10 -5.61
CA ASN A 163 17.75 -8.06 -4.94
C ASN A 163 18.07 -6.71 -4.30
N ALA A 164 17.74 -5.61 -5.00
CA ALA A 164 17.94 -4.25 -4.52
C ALA A 164 17.25 -3.96 -3.17
N PHE A 165 16.20 -4.71 -2.84
CA PHE A 165 15.43 -4.58 -1.60
C PHE A 165 15.40 -5.89 -0.79
N SER A 166 16.39 -6.76 -0.97
CA SER A 166 16.55 -8.02 -0.22
C SER A 166 17.94 -8.11 0.42
N GLN A 167 18.53 -6.98 0.81
CA GLN A 167 19.85 -6.93 1.45
C GLN A 167 19.83 -7.58 2.84
N PRO A 168 20.92 -8.19 3.32
CA PRO A 168 20.99 -8.70 4.69
C PRO A 168 20.61 -7.65 5.73
N LEU A 169 19.93 -8.07 6.80
CA LEU A 169 19.57 -7.18 7.91
C LEU A 169 20.82 -6.66 8.60
N THR A 170 20.85 -5.35 8.82
CA THR A 170 21.95 -4.64 9.50
C THR A 170 21.68 -4.46 10.99
N GLY A 171 20.41 -4.51 11.40
CA GLY A 171 19.96 -4.19 12.76
C GLY A 171 19.59 -2.72 12.95
N ASP A 172 19.87 -1.86 11.98
CA ASP A 172 19.38 -0.49 11.93
C ASP A 172 18.01 -0.46 11.23
N ALA A 173 16.97 -0.09 11.98
CA ALA A 173 15.59 -0.09 11.49
C ALA A 173 15.37 0.85 10.29
N GLN A 174 16.09 1.97 10.18
CA GLN A 174 15.93 2.91 9.06
C GLN A 174 16.57 2.35 7.78
N ILE A 175 17.75 1.75 7.90
CA ILE A 175 18.43 1.10 6.78
C ILE A 175 17.63 -0.12 6.32
N ASP A 176 17.23 -0.97 7.26
CA ASP A 176 16.52 -2.22 6.97
C ASP A 176 15.13 -1.97 6.38
N ALA A 177 14.43 -0.90 6.79
CA ALA A 177 13.13 -0.51 6.22
C ALA A 177 13.20 -0.25 4.71
N VAL A 178 14.33 0.27 4.22
CA VAL A 178 14.53 0.64 2.81
C VAL A 178 15.19 -0.50 2.02
N GLN A 179 16.26 -1.09 2.55
CA GLN A 179 17.10 -2.05 1.82
C GLN A 179 16.67 -3.52 1.98
N ASN A 180 15.84 -3.82 2.99
CA ASN A 180 15.29 -5.16 3.19
C ASN A 180 13.76 -5.10 3.30
N ARG A 181 13.11 -5.21 2.15
CA ARG A 181 11.65 -5.21 2.01
C ARG A 181 11.05 -6.60 1.78
N THR A 182 11.88 -7.63 1.69
CA THR A 182 11.44 -9.03 1.66
C THR A 182 10.83 -9.48 2.99
N LYS A 183 10.08 -10.59 2.99
CA LYS A 183 9.45 -11.19 4.16
C LYS A 183 8.51 -10.23 4.90
N ARG A 184 7.96 -9.22 4.21
CA ARG A 184 7.05 -8.22 4.78
C ARG A 184 5.64 -8.44 4.30
N LYS A 185 4.68 -8.08 5.15
CA LYS A 185 3.26 -7.99 4.79
C LYS A 185 2.90 -6.52 4.56
N PHE A 186 2.56 -6.18 3.32
CA PHE A 186 2.06 -4.86 2.94
C PHE A 186 0.55 -4.83 3.15
N ALA A 187 0.15 -4.49 4.38
CA ALA A 187 -1.23 -4.50 4.83
C ALA A 187 -2.00 -3.22 4.48
N ASP A 188 -1.36 -2.27 3.81
CA ASP A 188 -2.04 -1.11 3.24
C ASP A 188 -2.96 -1.54 2.08
N ARG A 189 -3.92 -0.67 1.74
CA ARG A 189 -4.93 -0.94 0.71
C ARG A 189 -4.29 -1.31 -0.63
N THR A 190 -3.22 -0.63 -1.05
CA THR A 190 -2.52 -0.91 -2.30
C THR A 190 -1.85 -2.29 -2.25
N GLY A 191 -1.12 -2.57 -1.17
CA GLY A 191 -0.43 -3.85 -0.97
C GLY A 191 -1.35 -5.08 -0.96
N ILE A 192 -2.44 -5.04 -0.18
CA ILE A 192 -3.39 -6.17 -0.09
C ILE A 192 -4.07 -6.41 -1.43
N ARG A 193 -4.46 -5.34 -2.12
CA ARG A 193 -5.23 -5.46 -3.35
C ARG A 193 -4.46 -6.09 -4.47
N CYS A 194 -3.18 -5.73 -4.64
CA CYS A 194 -2.29 -6.32 -5.64
C CYS A 194 -2.22 -7.86 -5.58
N GLY A 195 -2.37 -8.44 -4.38
CA GLY A 195 -2.37 -9.89 -4.22
C GLY A 195 -3.75 -10.54 -4.21
N SER A 196 -4.82 -9.79 -3.92
CA SER A 196 -6.15 -10.36 -3.66
C SER A 196 -7.14 -10.22 -4.82
N HIS A 197 -6.92 -9.29 -5.75
CA HIS A 197 -7.78 -9.17 -6.93
C HIS A 197 -7.61 -10.36 -7.89
N GLN A 198 -8.68 -10.74 -8.60
CA GLN A 198 -8.66 -11.78 -9.64
C GLN A 198 -8.96 -11.23 -11.03
N LYS A 199 -9.02 -9.90 -11.15
CA LYS A 199 -9.18 -9.17 -12.42
C LYS A 199 -7.98 -9.38 -13.34
N ALA A 200 -8.17 -9.22 -14.65
CA ALA A 200 -7.10 -9.36 -15.63
C ALA A 200 -5.92 -8.42 -15.38
N VAL A 201 -6.20 -7.21 -14.88
CA VAL A 201 -5.21 -6.26 -14.39
C VAL A 201 -5.80 -5.40 -13.28
N LEU A 202 -4.95 -4.89 -12.40
CA LEU A 202 -5.24 -3.78 -11.50
C LEU A 202 -4.11 -2.76 -11.63
N LEU A 203 -4.44 -1.52 -11.99
CA LEU A 203 -3.50 -0.40 -12.03
C LEU A 203 -3.88 0.60 -10.93
N GLN A 204 -2.94 0.85 -10.02
CA GLN A 204 -3.07 1.80 -8.92
C GLN A 204 -2.00 2.88 -9.04
N THR A 205 -2.35 4.12 -8.73
CA THR A 205 -1.39 5.24 -8.67
C THR A 205 -1.32 5.73 -7.23
N TYR A 206 -0.13 5.85 -6.67
CA TYR A 206 0.08 6.27 -5.29
C TYR A 206 1.35 7.10 -5.13
N THR A 207 1.38 7.94 -4.10
CA THR A 207 2.56 8.71 -3.73
C THR A 207 3.37 7.91 -2.71
N ARG A 208 4.67 7.74 -2.95
CA ARG A 208 5.58 7.17 -1.94
C ARG A 208 5.83 8.16 -0.81
N ASP A 209 6.38 7.66 0.30
CA ASP A 209 6.86 8.49 1.42
C ASP A 209 7.86 9.59 0.98
N THR A 210 8.53 9.40 -0.16
CA THR A 210 9.44 10.36 -0.78
C THR A 210 8.74 11.49 -1.55
N GLY A 211 7.41 11.47 -1.66
CA GLY A 211 6.63 12.40 -2.49
C GLY A 211 6.59 12.03 -3.98
N GLU A 212 7.32 11.00 -4.40
CA GLU A 212 7.31 10.55 -5.79
C GLU A 212 6.01 9.81 -6.12
N LEU A 213 5.37 10.20 -7.22
CA LEU A 213 4.26 9.47 -7.81
C LEU A 213 4.76 8.14 -8.40
N MET A 214 4.04 7.06 -8.14
CA MET A 214 4.33 5.71 -8.64
C MET A 214 3.05 5.05 -9.14
N HIS A 215 3.20 4.23 -10.17
CA HIS A 215 2.20 3.27 -10.58
C HIS A 215 2.54 1.89 -10.04
N ASP A 216 1.49 1.14 -9.71
CA ASP A 216 1.53 -0.26 -9.34
C ASP A 216 0.56 -1.04 -10.23
N LEU A 217 1.10 -1.88 -11.11
CA LEU A 217 0.31 -2.75 -11.95
C LEU A 217 0.44 -4.18 -11.46
N SER A 218 -0.69 -4.85 -11.24
CA SER A 218 -0.73 -6.23 -10.77
C SER A 218 -1.62 -7.13 -11.62
N VAL A 219 -1.23 -8.39 -11.70
CA VAL A 219 -1.95 -9.47 -12.37
C VAL A 219 -1.98 -10.72 -11.47
N PRO A 220 -3.05 -11.53 -11.52
CA PRO A 220 -3.18 -12.70 -10.65
C PRO A 220 -2.24 -13.84 -11.06
N ILE A 221 -1.75 -14.57 -10.06
CA ILE A 221 -1.03 -15.84 -10.18
C ILE A 221 -1.98 -16.95 -9.76
N MET A 222 -2.33 -17.80 -10.71
CA MET A 222 -3.19 -18.98 -10.51
C MET A 222 -2.32 -20.24 -10.52
N LEU A 223 -2.53 -21.14 -9.56
CA LEU A 223 -1.84 -22.42 -9.44
C LEU A 223 -2.88 -23.54 -9.37
N LYS A 224 -2.86 -24.48 -10.32
CA LYS A 224 -3.81 -25.61 -10.41
C LYS A 224 -5.28 -25.14 -10.26
N GLY A 225 -5.61 -24.02 -10.89
CA GLY A 225 -6.95 -23.40 -10.83
C GLY A 225 -7.28 -22.62 -9.56
N ARG A 226 -6.35 -22.50 -8.60
CA ARG A 226 -6.53 -21.76 -7.34
C ARG A 226 -5.74 -20.46 -7.34
N HIS A 227 -6.35 -19.37 -6.89
CA HIS A 227 -5.67 -18.07 -6.78
C HIS A 227 -4.65 -18.08 -5.63
N TRP A 228 -3.37 -17.97 -5.96
CA TRP A 228 -2.29 -17.95 -4.95
C TRP A 228 -2.01 -16.53 -4.44
N GLY A 229 -2.01 -15.56 -5.34
CA GLY A 229 -1.63 -14.17 -5.10
C GLY A 229 -1.48 -13.41 -6.42
N GLY A 230 -0.69 -12.35 -6.45
CA GLY A 230 -0.44 -11.56 -7.66
C GLY A 230 1.03 -11.23 -7.89
N LEU A 231 1.41 -11.06 -9.15
CA LEU A 231 2.67 -10.41 -9.53
C LEU A 231 2.39 -8.93 -9.70
N ARG A 232 3.13 -8.09 -8.97
CA ARG A 232 3.00 -6.63 -9.03
C ARG A 232 4.29 -5.98 -9.51
N LEU A 233 4.14 -5.04 -10.44
CA LEU A 233 5.22 -4.27 -11.07
C LEU A 233 5.02 -2.81 -10.69
N GLY A 234 5.95 -2.28 -9.92
CA GLY A 234 5.98 -0.87 -9.56
C GLY A 234 6.86 -0.08 -10.51
N TYR A 235 6.34 1.00 -11.07
CA TYR A 235 7.06 1.80 -12.05
C TYR A 235 6.76 3.30 -11.92
N LYS A 236 7.72 4.11 -12.36
CA LYS A 236 7.58 5.57 -12.37
C LYS A 236 6.62 5.99 -13.50
N PRO A 237 5.88 7.11 -13.35
CA PRO A 237 5.17 7.72 -14.46
C PRO A 237 6.12 8.02 -15.62
N GLN A 238 5.59 7.97 -16.84
CA GLN A 238 6.34 8.44 -18.01
C GLN A 238 6.66 9.92 -17.81
N LYS A 239 7.94 10.30 -17.92
CA LYS A 239 8.30 11.71 -17.91
C LYS A 239 7.67 12.38 -19.14
N PRO A 240 7.05 13.56 -18.98
CA PRO A 240 6.65 14.35 -20.14
C PRO A 240 7.87 14.58 -21.03
N ARG A 241 7.70 14.36 -22.33
CA ARG A 241 8.70 14.74 -23.33
C ARG A 241 8.84 16.25 -23.41
#